data_AF-A0A919I2A4-F1
#
_entry.id   AF-A0A919I2A4-F1
#
_cell.length_a   1.000
_cell.length_b   1.000
_cell.length_c   1.000
_cell.angle_alpha   90.00
_cell.angle_beta   90.00
_cell.angle_gamma   90.00
#
_symmetry.space_group_name_H-M   'P 1'
#
loop_
_entity.id
_entity.type
_entity.pdbx_description
1 polymer ?
#
loop_
_entity_poly.entity_id
_entity_poly.type
_entity_poly.pdbx_seq_one_letter_code
_entity_poly.pdbx_strand_id
1 'polypeptide(L)'
;MMNMKAFRSLIAVASLAALFVLSGCPGSKNNPESTQDKQFGLLSKTWKVSSVSLGGVDKTGEWTGFQLAISGTKGATSFSYSCTSRPTLSPWKASGTWAFGTNPVTQIVRDGGTADEQAITYTVDATGANLELDFSYSGSGYTRVGVVSGNWVFKLTSN
;
A
#
# COMPACT_ATOMS: atom_id res chain seq x y z
N MET A 1 6.67 67.65 -54.38
CA MET A 1 7.72 66.63 -54.28
C MET A 1 7.10 65.27 -54.58
N MET A 2 7.33 64.76 -55.79
CA MET A 2 7.05 63.37 -56.15
C MET A 2 8.34 62.58 -55.93
N ASN A 3 8.27 61.39 -55.34
CA ASN A 3 9.25 60.32 -55.56
C ASN A 3 8.69 58.96 -55.14
N MET A 4 8.39 58.15 -56.15
CA MET A 4 8.17 56.70 -56.07
C MET A 4 9.45 56.01 -55.57
N LYS A 5 9.31 55.00 -54.72
CA LYS A 5 10.18 53.81 -54.72
C LYS A 5 9.35 52.57 -54.42
N ALA A 6 8.64 52.11 -55.45
CA ALA A 6 8.39 50.69 -55.61
C ALA A 6 9.74 49.94 -55.75
N PHE A 7 9.66 48.62 -55.67
CA PHE A 7 10.72 47.63 -55.92
C PHE A 7 11.73 47.39 -54.80
N ARG A 8 11.47 46.35 -54.00
CA ARG A 8 12.29 45.11 -53.92
C ARG A 8 11.71 44.17 -52.84
N SER A 9 11.78 42.87 -53.11
CA SER A 9 11.20 41.72 -52.35
C SER A 9 9.75 41.43 -52.74
N LEU A 10 9.43 40.92 -53.93
CA LEU A 10 9.83 39.61 -54.51
C LEU A 10 9.56 38.46 -53.52
N ILE A 11 8.33 37.94 -53.50
CA ILE A 11 7.90 36.64 -54.08
C ILE A 11 8.51 35.42 -53.37
N ALA A 12 7.64 34.67 -52.68
CA ALA A 12 7.61 33.21 -52.49
C ALA A 12 6.84 32.93 -51.19
N VAL A 13 5.84 32.07 -51.04
CA VAL A 13 5.26 30.92 -51.77
C VAL A 13 3.96 30.65 -50.97
N ALA A 14 2.75 30.74 -51.54
CA ALA A 14 1.94 29.60 -52.03
C ALA A 14 2.00 28.37 -51.09
N SER A 15 0.99 27.66 -50.63
CA SER A 15 -0.46 27.54 -50.77
C SER A 15 -0.81 26.34 -49.86
N LEU A 16 -2.05 26.25 -49.37
CA LEU A 16 -2.83 25.00 -49.13
C LEU A 16 -2.14 23.83 -48.40
N ALA A 17 -2.69 23.24 -47.33
CA ALA A 17 -3.99 22.59 -47.38
C ALA A 17 -4.38 22.08 -45.99
N ALA A 18 -5.67 21.81 -45.89
CA ALA A 18 -6.44 21.34 -44.76
C ALA A 18 -6.04 19.97 -44.18
N LEU A 19 -6.76 19.64 -43.09
CA LEU A 19 -6.90 18.35 -42.43
C LEU A 19 -5.70 18.00 -41.52
N PHE A 20 -5.84 17.61 -40.26
CA PHE A 20 -6.91 16.85 -39.63
C PHE A 20 -7.09 17.29 -38.19
N VAL A 21 -8.35 17.29 -37.75
CA VAL A 21 -8.72 17.07 -36.36
C VAL A 21 -8.12 15.73 -35.96
N LEU A 22 -6.95 15.74 -35.30
CA LEU A 22 -6.45 14.55 -34.64
C LEU A 22 -7.33 14.34 -33.40
N SER A 23 -8.40 13.59 -33.63
CA SER A 23 -8.86 12.54 -32.74
C SER A 23 -7.69 11.97 -31.93
N GLY A 24 -7.56 12.47 -30.70
CA GLY A 24 -6.71 11.89 -29.66
C GLY A 24 -7.34 10.57 -29.21
N CYS A 25 -7.08 9.53 -30.01
CA CYS A 25 -7.07 8.10 -29.68
C CYS A 25 -7.63 7.72 -28.29
N PRO A 26 -8.76 6.99 -28.20
CA PRO A 26 -9.05 6.16 -27.03
C PRO A 26 -8.10 4.95 -27.07
N GLY A 27 -6.81 5.21 -26.85
CA GLY A 27 -5.77 4.19 -26.76
C GLY A 27 -5.78 3.62 -25.35
N SER A 28 -5.99 2.31 -25.22
CA SER A 28 -5.92 1.54 -23.98
C SER A 28 -4.77 2.03 -23.10
N LYS A 29 -5.11 2.73 -22.01
CA LYS A 29 -4.14 3.22 -21.03
C LYS A 29 -3.60 2.01 -20.26
N ASN A 30 -2.49 1.45 -20.74
CA ASN A 30 -1.54 0.76 -19.86
C ASN A 30 -0.88 1.82 -18.97
N ASN A 31 -1.66 2.40 -18.05
CA ASN A 31 -1.12 3.26 -17.02
C ASN A 31 -0.20 2.40 -16.15
N PRO A 32 1.05 2.82 -15.84
CA PRO A 32 1.91 2.05 -14.96
C PRO A 32 1.19 1.79 -13.64
N GLU A 33 1.27 0.55 -13.16
CA GLU A 33 0.66 0.14 -11.90
C GLU A 33 1.13 1.05 -10.75
N SER A 34 0.19 1.48 -9.90
CA SER A 34 0.47 2.38 -8.79
C SER A 34 1.40 1.74 -7.76
N THR A 35 2.10 2.55 -6.98
CA THR A 35 2.94 2.03 -5.88
C THR A 35 2.13 1.22 -4.89
N GLN A 36 0.90 1.66 -4.57
CA GLN A 36 -0.01 0.94 -3.68
C GLN A 36 -0.39 -0.43 -4.24
N ASP A 37 -0.71 -0.52 -5.54
CA ASP A 37 -1.08 -1.80 -6.15
C ASP A 37 0.08 -2.79 -6.21
N LYS A 38 1.30 -2.29 -6.48
CA LYS A 38 2.53 -3.11 -6.41
C LYS A 38 2.76 -3.66 -5.00
N GLN A 39 2.66 -2.80 -3.98
CA GLN A 39 2.83 -3.19 -2.58
C GLN A 39 1.72 -4.14 -2.13
N PHE A 40 0.48 -3.88 -2.52
CA PHE A 40 -0.64 -4.78 -2.24
C PHE A 40 -0.43 -6.14 -2.89
N GLY A 41 0.11 -6.20 -4.11
CA GLY A 41 0.47 -7.47 -4.77
C GLY A 41 1.47 -8.31 -3.96
N LEU A 42 2.41 -7.69 -3.25
CA LEU A 42 3.35 -8.38 -2.36
C LEU A 42 2.66 -8.83 -1.06
N LEU A 43 1.80 -7.99 -0.50
CA LEU A 43 1.14 -8.19 0.79
C LEU A 43 -0.06 -9.13 0.75
N SER A 44 -0.78 -9.22 -0.38
CA SER A 44 -2.06 -9.93 -0.54
C SER A 44 -1.90 -11.47 -0.55
N LYS A 45 -1.53 -12.01 0.60
CA LYS A 45 -1.23 -13.42 0.85
C LYS A 45 -1.67 -13.82 2.26
N THR A 46 -1.50 -15.10 2.58
CA THR A 46 -1.52 -15.59 3.95
C THR A 46 -0.10 -15.69 4.49
N TRP A 47 0.14 -14.98 5.58
CA TRP A 47 1.40 -14.88 6.29
C TRP A 47 1.37 -15.75 7.54
N LYS A 48 2.37 -16.60 7.73
CA LYS A 48 2.56 -17.39 8.94
C LYS A 48 3.58 -16.74 9.84
N VAL A 49 3.38 -16.82 11.15
CA VAL A 49 4.37 -16.32 12.10
C VAL A 49 5.67 -17.10 12.03
N SER A 50 6.78 -16.37 12.04
CA SER A 50 8.14 -16.91 12.18
C SER A 50 8.74 -16.51 13.52
N SER A 51 8.56 -15.25 13.93
CA SER A 51 8.94 -14.78 15.27
C SER A 51 8.07 -13.61 15.72
N VAL A 52 7.91 -13.45 17.04
CA VAL A 52 7.23 -12.32 17.65
C VAL A 52 8.03 -11.81 18.83
N SER A 53 8.19 -10.50 18.97
CA SER A 53 8.71 -9.90 20.19
C SER A 53 7.83 -8.78 20.71
N LEU A 54 7.85 -8.59 22.03
CA LEU A 54 7.20 -7.48 22.74
C LEU A 54 8.26 -6.76 23.58
N GLY A 55 8.57 -5.51 23.23
CA GLY A 55 9.61 -4.74 23.90
C GLY A 55 10.99 -5.43 23.87
N GLY A 56 11.28 -6.19 22.80
CA GLY A 56 12.50 -6.98 22.65
C GLY A 56 12.49 -8.35 23.35
N VAL A 57 11.45 -8.67 24.11
CA VAL A 57 11.28 -10.00 24.74
C VAL A 57 10.63 -10.94 23.72
N ASP A 58 11.24 -12.11 23.50
CA ASP A 58 10.68 -13.13 22.61
C ASP A 58 9.35 -13.66 23.15
N LYS A 59 8.36 -13.69 22.26
CA LYS A 59 7.00 -14.17 22.48
C LYS A 59 6.60 -15.27 21.51
N THR A 60 7.50 -15.71 20.64
CA THR A 60 7.22 -16.61 19.51
C THR A 60 6.44 -17.87 19.91
N GLY A 61 6.78 -18.50 21.03
CA GLY A 61 6.07 -19.70 21.52
C GLY A 61 4.57 -19.51 21.76
N GLU A 62 4.16 -18.32 22.22
CA GLU A 62 2.75 -17.97 22.47
C GLU A 62 1.95 -17.79 21.17
N TRP A 63 2.62 -17.59 20.04
CA TRP A 63 2.02 -17.29 18.75
C TRP A 63 2.00 -18.48 17.79
N THR A 64 2.28 -19.69 18.29
CA THR A 64 2.34 -20.91 17.48
C THR A 64 1.09 -21.07 16.60
N GLY A 65 1.30 -21.17 15.29
CA GLY A 65 0.24 -21.37 14.31
C GLY A 65 -0.54 -20.11 13.91
N PHE A 66 -0.17 -18.92 14.43
CA PHE A 66 -0.76 -17.65 14.02
C PHE A 66 -0.61 -17.42 12.51
N GLN A 67 -1.70 -16.97 11.90
CA GLN A 67 -1.71 -16.56 10.50
C GLN A 67 -2.42 -15.22 10.34
N LEU A 68 -1.88 -14.39 9.46
CA LEU A 68 -2.47 -13.14 8.99
C LEU A 68 -2.78 -13.30 7.50
N ALA A 69 -4.04 -13.30 7.13
CA ALA A 69 -4.47 -13.27 5.74
C ALA A 69 -4.83 -11.84 5.34
N ILE A 70 -4.24 -11.36 4.25
CA ILE A 70 -4.54 -10.07 3.64
C ILE A 70 -5.29 -10.32 2.33
N SER A 71 -6.41 -9.64 2.13
CA SER A 71 -7.25 -9.79 0.95
C SER A 71 -7.85 -8.46 0.49
N GLY A 72 -8.29 -8.42 -0.76
CA GLY A 72 -8.84 -7.23 -1.38
C GLY A 72 -8.60 -7.19 -2.88
N THR A 73 -8.73 -6.02 -3.48
CA THR A 73 -8.57 -5.82 -4.92
C THR A 73 -7.75 -4.57 -5.18
N LYS A 74 -6.80 -4.66 -6.11
CA LYS A 74 -6.02 -3.50 -6.58
C LYS A 74 -6.94 -2.37 -7.03
N GLY A 75 -6.51 -1.13 -6.79
CA GLY A 75 -7.30 0.09 -7.01
C GLY A 75 -8.27 0.42 -5.88
N ALA A 76 -8.43 -0.44 -4.87
CA ALA A 76 -9.18 -0.10 -3.65
C ALA A 76 -8.35 0.78 -2.72
N THR A 77 -9.04 1.62 -1.93
CA THR A 77 -8.42 2.47 -0.90
C THR A 77 -8.36 1.80 0.47
N SER A 78 -9.09 0.70 0.65
CA SER A 78 -9.14 -0.11 1.87
C SER A 78 -9.18 -1.58 1.50
N PHE A 79 -8.50 -2.38 2.30
CA PHE A 79 -8.35 -3.82 2.16
C PHE A 79 -8.79 -4.53 3.44
N SER A 80 -8.94 -5.84 3.37
CA SER A 80 -9.36 -6.67 4.50
C SER A 80 -8.18 -7.44 5.07
N TYR A 81 -8.23 -7.72 6.36
CA TYR A 81 -7.36 -8.70 7.00
C TYR A 81 -8.16 -9.65 7.89
N SER A 82 -7.64 -10.85 8.09
CA SER A 82 -8.12 -11.79 9.10
C SER A 82 -6.96 -12.51 9.78
N CYS A 83 -7.17 -12.87 11.04
CA CYS A 83 -6.19 -13.53 11.89
C CYS A 83 -6.75 -14.84 12.44
N THR A 84 -5.96 -15.91 12.33
CA THR A 84 -6.28 -17.22 12.94
C THR A 84 -5.23 -17.60 13.98
N SER A 85 -5.60 -18.51 14.89
CA SER A 85 -4.72 -19.00 15.96
C SER A 85 -4.06 -17.88 16.79
N ARG A 86 -4.82 -16.81 17.06
CA ARG A 86 -4.38 -15.73 17.94
C ARG A 86 -4.27 -16.24 19.38
N PRO A 87 -3.23 -15.87 20.14
CA PRO A 87 -3.21 -16.12 21.58
C PRO A 87 -4.36 -15.39 22.29
N THR A 88 -4.61 -15.82 23.53
CA THR A 88 -5.61 -15.19 24.42
C THR A 88 -5.28 -13.72 24.74
N LEU A 89 -3.99 -13.37 24.74
CA LEU A 89 -3.52 -11.99 24.88
C LEU A 89 -2.92 -11.58 23.53
N SER A 90 -3.66 -10.78 22.77
CA SER A 90 -3.29 -10.43 21.39
C SER A 90 -3.61 -8.97 21.08
N PRO A 91 -2.67 -8.20 20.48
CA PRO A 91 -2.93 -6.86 19.94
C PRO A 91 -3.67 -6.89 18.59
N TRP A 92 -4.00 -8.08 18.07
CA TRP A 92 -4.70 -8.28 16.81
C TRP A 92 -6.16 -8.64 17.04
N LYS A 93 -7.07 -8.00 16.29
CA LYS A 93 -8.47 -8.44 16.17
C LYS A 93 -8.56 -9.71 15.33
N ALA A 94 -9.72 -10.38 15.38
CA ALA A 94 -9.97 -11.56 14.52
C ALA A 94 -9.97 -11.20 13.03
N SER A 95 -10.45 -10.01 12.72
CA SER A 95 -10.49 -9.43 11.39
C SER A 95 -10.76 -7.93 11.47
N GLY A 96 -10.55 -7.25 10.37
CA GLY A 96 -10.81 -5.83 10.22
C GLY A 96 -10.41 -5.34 8.84
N THR A 97 -10.23 -4.03 8.73
CA THR A 97 -9.76 -3.39 7.50
C THR A 97 -8.42 -2.73 7.71
N TRP A 98 -7.73 -2.43 6.62
CA TRP A 98 -6.52 -1.62 6.65
C TRP A 98 -6.39 -0.82 5.35
N ALA A 99 -5.63 0.27 5.40
CA ALA A 99 -5.28 1.07 4.24
C ALA A 99 -3.78 1.37 4.27
N PHE A 100 -3.20 1.75 3.14
CA PHE A 100 -1.84 2.28 3.13
C PHE A 100 -1.79 3.61 3.91
N GLY A 101 -0.72 3.81 4.66
CA GLY A 101 -0.43 5.08 5.32
C GLY A 101 0.12 6.12 4.34
N THR A 102 0.73 7.18 4.87
CA THR A 102 1.32 8.26 4.07
C THR A 102 2.38 7.76 3.10
N ASN A 103 3.21 6.80 3.51
CA ASN A 103 4.15 6.10 2.64
C ASN A 103 3.70 4.66 2.36
N PRO A 104 3.10 4.37 1.19
CA PRO A 104 2.64 3.03 0.85
C PRO A 104 3.70 1.95 0.80
N VAL A 105 4.99 2.29 0.81
CA VAL A 105 6.10 1.31 0.77
C VAL A 105 6.47 0.81 2.17
N THR A 106 6.09 1.54 3.21
CA THR A 106 6.55 1.27 4.59
C THR A 106 5.46 1.40 5.64
N GLN A 107 4.27 1.89 5.30
CA GLN A 107 3.24 2.21 6.28
C GLN A 107 1.89 1.67 5.88
N ILE A 108 1.22 1.05 6.85
CA ILE A 108 -0.21 0.73 6.79
C ILE A 108 -0.89 1.29 8.03
N VAL A 109 -2.19 1.57 7.91
CA VAL A 109 -3.06 1.93 9.02
C VAL A 109 -4.12 0.85 9.12
N ARG A 110 -4.07 0.08 10.20
CA ARG A 110 -5.07 -0.94 10.52
C ARG A 110 -6.24 -0.30 11.25
N ASP A 111 -7.46 -0.68 10.85
CA ASP A 111 -8.73 -0.23 11.43
C ASP A 111 -8.85 1.32 11.50
N GLY A 112 -8.37 2.00 10.44
CA GLY A 112 -8.33 3.46 10.36
C GLY A 112 -9.70 4.14 10.46
N GLY A 113 -9.76 5.27 11.16
CA GLY A 113 -10.99 6.01 11.45
C GLY A 113 -11.84 5.39 12.57
N THR A 114 -11.32 4.40 13.30
CA THR A 114 -12.02 3.73 14.41
C THR A 114 -11.29 3.90 15.74
N ALA A 115 -11.91 3.49 16.84
CA ALA A 115 -11.26 3.46 18.16
C ALA A 115 -10.09 2.47 18.25
N ASP A 116 -9.98 1.54 17.29
CA ASP A 116 -8.94 0.50 17.23
C ASP A 116 -7.83 0.84 16.23
N GLU A 117 -7.79 2.07 15.72
CA GLU A 117 -6.81 2.52 14.73
C GLU A 117 -5.38 2.25 15.20
N GLN A 118 -4.59 1.59 14.35
CA GLN A 118 -3.20 1.26 14.62
C GLN A 118 -2.35 1.57 13.39
N ALA A 119 -1.45 2.54 13.53
CA ALA A 119 -0.37 2.75 12.57
C ALA A 119 0.67 1.63 12.71
N ILE A 120 1.08 1.04 11.59
CA ILE A 120 2.05 -0.05 11.53
C ILE A 120 3.10 0.28 10.49
N THR A 121 4.36 0.19 10.89
CA THR A 121 5.49 0.21 9.95
C THR A 121 5.72 -1.22 9.47
N TYR A 122 5.99 -1.39 8.18
CA TYR A 122 6.27 -2.70 7.62
C TYR A 122 7.46 -2.69 6.66
N THR A 123 8.07 -3.85 6.51
CA THR A 123 8.99 -4.15 5.41
C THR A 123 8.61 -5.48 4.79
N VAL A 124 8.50 -5.52 3.47
CA VAL A 124 8.31 -6.76 2.71
C VAL A 124 9.46 -6.90 1.72
N ASP A 125 10.00 -8.10 1.58
CA ASP A 125 11.04 -8.35 0.58
C ASP A 125 10.49 -8.28 -0.86
N ALA A 126 11.40 -8.21 -1.84
CA ALA A 126 11.03 -8.07 -3.25
C ALA A 126 10.24 -9.28 -3.80
N THR A 127 10.33 -10.43 -3.14
CA THR A 127 9.62 -11.67 -3.52
C THR A 127 8.27 -11.83 -2.80
N GLY A 128 7.99 -10.99 -1.79
CA GLY A 128 6.85 -11.14 -0.90
C GLY A 128 6.92 -12.44 -0.09
N ALA A 129 8.11 -12.93 0.24
CA ALA A 129 8.33 -14.13 1.04
C ALA A 129 8.47 -13.82 2.53
N ASN A 130 9.06 -12.68 2.89
CA ASN A 130 9.26 -12.24 4.26
C ASN A 130 8.57 -10.88 4.51
N LEU A 131 7.84 -10.78 5.61
CA LEU A 131 7.16 -9.57 6.07
C LEU A 131 7.51 -9.30 7.53
N GLU A 132 7.97 -8.10 7.81
CA GLU A 132 8.14 -7.59 9.18
C GLU A 132 7.11 -6.49 9.43
N LEU A 133 6.47 -6.54 10.60
CA LEU A 133 5.53 -5.52 11.09
C LEU A 133 6.03 -5.00 12.43
N ASP A 134 6.13 -3.69 12.58
CA ASP A 134 6.56 -3.00 13.80
C ASP A 134 5.54 -1.92 14.19
N PHE A 135 5.02 -2.01 15.41
CA PHE A 135 4.07 -1.04 15.94
C PHE A 135 4.01 -1.00 17.46
N SER A 136 3.74 0.19 18.00
CA SER A 136 3.41 0.37 19.42
C SER A 136 1.91 0.26 19.65
N TYR A 137 1.50 -0.68 20.49
CA TYR A 137 0.10 -0.90 20.89
C TYR A 137 -0.15 -0.40 22.31
N SER A 138 -1.26 0.28 22.56
CA SER A 138 -1.62 0.82 23.88
C SER A 138 -2.94 0.28 24.44
N GLY A 139 -3.61 -0.64 23.73
CA GLY A 139 -4.89 -1.21 24.16
C GLY A 139 -4.76 -2.45 25.06
N SER A 140 -5.91 -2.98 25.46
CA SER A 140 -6.03 -4.30 26.10
C SER A 140 -6.09 -5.41 25.05
N GLY A 141 -5.84 -6.67 25.45
CA GLY A 141 -5.96 -7.81 24.54
C GLY A 141 -7.39 -7.96 24.00
N TYR A 142 -7.52 -8.25 22.70
CA TYR A 142 -8.84 -8.42 22.06
C TYR A 142 -9.56 -9.72 22.42
N THR A 143 -8.86 -10.71 22.99
CA THR A 143 -9.46 -11.99 23.41
C THR A 143 -9.71 -12.05 24.93
N ARG A 144 -8.89 -11.38 25.75
CA ARG A 144 -9.11 -11.15 27.20
C ARG A 144 -8.45 -9.85 27.66
N VAL A 145 -8.97 -9.29 28.76
CA VAL A 145 -8.38 -8.14 29.44
C VAL A 145 -7.08 -8.55 30.13
N GLY A 146 -5.97 -8.07 29.59
CA GLY A 146 -4.61 -8.20 30.12
C GLY A 146 -3.70 -7.20 29.42
N VAL A 147 -2.56 -6.87 30.04
CA VAL A 147 -1.63 -5.88 29.49
C VAL A 147 -0.88 -6.49 28.30
N VAL A 148 -1.23 -6.04 27.10
CA VAL A 148 -0.55 -6.37 25.83
C VAL A 148 0.07 -5.11 25.20
N SER A 149 0.09 -4.01 25.95
CA SER A 149 0.67 -2.76 25.51
C SER A 149 2.18 -2.86 25.38
N GLY A 150 2.74 -2.19 24.40
CA GLY A 150 4.18 -2.14 24.15
C GLY A 150 4.50 -2.19 22.67
N ASN A 151 5.78 -2.22 22.36
CA ASN A 151 6.25 -2.33 20.98
C ASN A 151 6.25 -3.78 20.52
N TRP A 152 5.44 -4.08 19.51
CA TRP A 152 5.35 -5.39 18.90
C TRP A 152 6.15 -5.43 17.61
N VAL A 153 6.95 -6.48 17.45
CA VAL A 153 7.60 -6.81 16.19
C VAL A 153 7.18 -8.22 15.78
N PHE A 154 6.54 -8.34 14.63
CA PHE A 154 6.16 -9.61 14.02
C PHE A 154 7.01 -9.84 12.79
N LYS A 155 7.67 -11.00 12.71
CA LYS A 155 8.28 -11.49 11.47
C LYS A 155 7.46 -12.66 10.98
N LEU A 156 7.03 -12.57 9.73
CA LEU A 156 6.11 -13.49 9.09
C LEU A 156 6.69 -13.96 7.76
N THR A 157 6.34 -15.18 7.37
CA THR A 157 6.71 -15.77 6.07
C THR A 157 5.46 -16.14 5.29
N SER A 158 5.45 -15.87 3.98
CA SER A 158 4.42 -16.43 3.11
C SER A 158 4.69 -17.93 2.90
N ASN A 159 3.64 -18.74 2.82
CA ASN A 159 3.77 -20.10 2.32
C ASN A 159 4.25 -20.14 0.87
#